data_AF-A0A2X4UTV2-F1
#
_entry.id   AF-A0A2X4UTV2-F1
#
_cell.length_a   1.000
_cell.length_b   1.000
_cell.length_c   1.000
_cell.angle_alpha   90.00
_cell.angle_beta   90.00
_cell.angle_gamma   90.00
#
_symmetry.space_group_name_H-M   'P 1'
#
loop_
_entity.id
_entity.type
_entity.pdbx_description
1 polymer ?
#
loop_
_entity_poly.entity_id
_entity_poly.type
_entity_poly.pdbx_seq_one_letter_code
_entity_poly.pdbx_strand_id
1 'polypeptide(L)' 'MDALSLQDVLVTGDGSHFQVIAIGEIFAGMSRVKQQQTIYAPLMEYISDNRIHALSIKVYTPAEWARDRKLNGL' A
#
# COMPACT_ATOMS: atom_id res chain seq x y z
N MET A 1 16.93 9.10 2.71
CA MET A 1 15.57 8.92 2.16
C MET A 1 15.54 7.55 1.52
N ASP A 2 15.21 6.52 2.29
CA ASP A 2 15.05 5.17 1.76
C ASP A 2 13.70 5.10 1.04
N ALA A 3 13.71 5.41 -0.25
CA ALA A 3 12.59 5.07 -1.11
C ALA A 3 12.54 3.54 -1.16
N LEU A 4 11.53 2.93 -0.53
CA LEU A 4 11.31 1.49 -0.65
C LEU A 4 11.42 1.11 -2.13
N SER A 5 12.17 0.05 -2.44
CA SER A 5 12.20 -0.52 -3.79
C SER A 5 10.88 -1.22 -4.06
N LEU A 6 9.87 -0.41 -4.37
CA LEU A 6 8.56 -0.84 -4.81
C LEU A 6 8.58 -0.98 -6.32
N GLN A 7 7.93 -2.03 -6.79
CA GLN A 7 7.80 -2.29 -8.21
C GLN A 7 6.66 -1.46 -8.80
N ASP A 8 5.55 -1.35 -8.06
CA ASP A 8 4.39 -0.54 -8.43
C ASP A 8 3.68 0.01 -7.19
N VAL A 9 3.00 1.16 -7.34
CA VAL A 9 2.12 1.72 -6.32
C VAL A 9 0.86 2.27 -6.97
N LEU A 10 -0.29 1.81 -6.52
CA LEU A 10 -1.59 2.37 -6.92
C LEU A 10 -2.19 3.14 -5.75
N VAL A 11 -2.60 4.37 -6.02
CA VAL A 11 -3.32 5.21 -5.06
C VAL A 11 -4.70 5.51 -5.63
N THR A 12 -5.73 5.16 -4.89
CA THR A 12 -7.13 5.43 -5.23
C THR A 12 -7.74 6.27 -4.12
N GLY A 13 -8.49 7.32 -4.44
CA GLY A 13 -9.09 8.18 -3.42
C GLY A 13 -10.41 8.78 -3.90
N ASP A 14 -11.44 8.67 -3.07
CA ASP A 14 -12.79 9.21 -3.33
C ASP A 14 -13.08 10.45 -2.43
N GLY A 15 -12.03 11.17 -2.03
CA GLY A 15 -12.14 12.36 -1.17
C GLY A 15 -12.31 12.09 0.32
N SER A 16 -12.96 10.99 0.73
CA SER A 16 -13.06 10.58 2.15
C SER A 16 -12.26 9.32 2.49
N HIS A 17 -12.19 8.38 1.54
CA HIS A 17 -11.47 7.13 1.67
C HIS A 17 -10.31 7.10 0.67
N PHE A 18 -9.12 6.82 1.19
CA PHE A 18 -7.93 6.61 0.38
C PHE A 18 -7.51 5.15 0.48
N GLN A 19 -7.17 4.54 -0.64
CA GLN A 19 -6.60 3.21 -0.71
C GLN A 19 -5.25 3.29 -1.39
N VAL A 20 -4.22 2.76 -0.71
CA VAL A 20 -2.87 2.67 -1.24
C VAL A 20 -2.51 1.20 -1.36
N ILE A 21 -2.19 0.78 -2.57
CA ILE A 21 -1.74 -0.57 -2.89
C ILE A 21 -0.27 -0.48 -3.27
N ALA A 22 0.61 -1.01 -2.41
CA ALA A 22 2.03 -1.09 -2.70
C ALA A 22 2.41 -2.50 -3.15
N ILE A 23 3.13 -2.60 -4.27
CA ILE A 23 3.53 -3.85 -4.89
C ILE A 23 5.05 -3.93 -4.89
N GLY A 24 5.60 -4.99 -4.32
CA GLY A 24 7.04 -5.18 -4.30
C GLY A 24 7.47 -6.53 -3.74
N GLU A 25 8.58 -7.05 -4.27
CA GLU A 25 9.22 -8.27 -3.77
C GLU A 25 9.68 -8.13 -2.32
N ILE A 26 9.92 -6.90 -1.85
CA ILE A 26 10.33 -6.61 -0.47
C ILE A 26 9.30 -7.11 0.57
N PHE A 27 8.04 -7.28 0.17
CA PHE A 27 7.00 -7.80 1.06
C PHE A 27 6.96 -9.33 1.10
N ALA A 28 7.62 -10.00 0.16
CA ALA A 28 7.70 -11.45 0.14
C ALA A 28 8.44 -11.94 1.40
N GLY A 29 7.74 -12.73 2.22
CA GLY A 29 8.28 -13.23 3.49
C GLY A 29 8.18 -12.25 4.67
N MET A 30 7.67 -11.03 4.49
CA MET A 30 7.35 -10.14 5.61
C MET A 30 5.98 -10.49 6.22
N SER A 31 5.86 -10.36 7.55
CA SER A 31 4.56 -10.49 8.21
C SER A 31 3.66 -9.30 7.86
N ARG A 32 2.34 -9.53 7.82
CA ARG A 32 1.34 -8.50 7.49
C ARG A 32 1.48 -7.22 8.32
N VAL A 33 1.80 -7.37 9.61
CA VAL A 33 2.05 -6.23 10.52
C VAL A 33 3.29 -5.44 10.09
N LYS A 34 4.39 -6.12 9.75
CA LYS A 34 5.62 -5.47 9.31
C LYS A 34 5.43 -4.75 7.98
N GLN A 35 4.74 -5.38 7.03
CA GLN A 35 4.41 -4.73 5.75
C GLN A 35 3.60 -3.45 5.97
N GLN A 36 2.58 -3.49 6.84
CA GLN A 36 1.81 -2.31 7.21
C GLN A 36 2.69 -1.25 7.84
N GLN A 37 3.54 -1.57 8.82
CA GLN A 37 4.45 -0.61 9.44
C GLN A 37 5.38 0.07 8.44
N THR A 38 5.94 -0.69 7.49
CA THR A 38 6.85 -0.14 6.48
C THR A 38 6.15 0.88 5.57
N ILE A 39 4.87 0.67 5.24
CA ILE A 39 4.09 1.64 4.46
C ILE A 39 3.54 2.77 5.34
N TYR A 40 3.19 2.47 6.59
CA TYR A 40 2.65 3.46 7.52
C TYR A 40 3.69 4.51 7.89
N ALA A 41 4.97 4.15 7.99
CA ALA A 41 6.05 5.07 8.34
C ALA A 41 6.12 6.32 7.44
N PRO A 42 6.19 6.21 6.09
CA PRO A 42 6.13 7.38 5.21
C PRO A 42 4.73 8.00 5.10
N LEU A 43 3.66 7.24 5.33
CA LEU A 43 2.29 7.78 5.25
C LEU A 43 1.85 8.54 6.52
N MET A 44 2.51 8.32 7.66
CA MET A 44 2.17 8.97 8.93
C MET A 44 2.30 10.50 8.86
N GLU A 45 3.27 10.98 8.06
CA GLU A 45 3.45 12.40 7.75
C GLU A 45 2.22 12.99 7.02
N TYR A 46 1.56 12.21 6.17
CA TYR A 46 0.37 12.64 5.42
C TYR A 46 -0.94 12.45 6.21
N ILE A 47 -1.02 11.45 7.08
CA ILE A 47 -2.19 11.20 7.94
C ILE A 47 -2.34 12.32 8.99
N SER A 48 -1.22 12.88 9.47
CA SER A 48 -1.25 13.96 10.47
C SER A 48 -1.93 15.25 9.99
N ASP A 49 -2.17 15.41 8.69
CA ASP A 49 -2.88 16.56 8.11
C ASP A 49 -4.41 16.51 8.36
N ASN A 50 -4.94 15.45 9.01
CA ASN A 50 -6.36 15.30 9.38
C ASN A 50 -7.36 15.42 8.20
N ARG A 51 -6.89 15.27 6.95
CA ARG A 51 -7.73 15.29 5.73
C ARG A 51 -8.25 13.91 5.33
N ILE A 52 -7.65 12.84 5.86
CA ILE A 52 -7.99 11.46 5.51
C ILE A 52 -8.79 10.84 6.65
N HIS A 53 -10.09 10.66 6.45
CA HIS A 53 -10.96 10.01 7.46
C HIS A 53 -10.74 8.50 7.52
N ALA A 54 -10.42 7.86 6.40
CA ALA A 54 -10.08 6.45 6.33
C ALA A 54 -9.02 6.17 5.26
N LEU A 55 -7.93 5.54 5.67
CA LEU A 55 -6.86 5.09 4.77
C LEU A 55 -6.78 3.55 4.82
N SER A 56 -6.88 2.90 3.67
CA SER A 56 -6.69 1.46 3.53
C SER A 56 -5.37 1.19 2.83
N ILE A 57 -4.43 0.60 3.55
CA ILE A 57 -3.14 0.19 3.00
C ILE A 57 -3.20 -1.30 2.68
N LYS A 58 -2.95 -1.64 1.43
CA LYS A 58 -2.74 -3.01 0.96
C LYS A 58 -1.34 -3.14 0.39
N VAL A 59 -0.77 -4.32 0.60
CA VAL A 59 0.60 -4.64 0.28
C VAL A 59 0.57 -6.01 -0.36
N TYR A 60 1.19 -6.11 -1.52
CA TYR A 60 1.18 -7.32 -2.32
C TYR A 60 2.57 -7.60 -2.87
N THR A 61 2.91 -8.87 -2.99
CA THR A 61 3.99 -9.26 -3.89
C THR A 61 3.52 -9.12 -5.35
N PRO A 62 4.43 -8.96 -6.33
CA PRO A 62 4.06 -8.90 -7.74
C PRO A 62 3.27 -10.14 -8.19
N ALA A 63 3.62 -11.30 -7.64
CA ALA A 63 2.92 -12.56 -7.89
C ALA A 63 1.50 -12.58 -7.30
N GLU A 64 1.29 -12.04 -6.10
CA GLU A 64 -0.05 -11.91 -5.51
C GLU A 64 -0.88 -10.86 -6.22
N TRP A 65 -0.29 -9.71 -6.56
CA TRP A 65 -0.98 -8.65 -7.29
C TRP A 65 -1.44 -9.13 -8.67
N ALA A 66 -0.61 -9.87 -9.39
CA ALA A 66 -0.98 -10.45 -10.68
C ALA A 66 -2.17 -11.42 -10.58
N ARG A 67 -2.31 -12.15 -9.46
CA ARG A 67 -3.46 -13.01 -9.18
C ARG A 67 -4.69 -12.20 -8.78
N ASP A 68 -4.53 -11.24 -7.87
CA ASP A 68 -5.61 -10.40 -7.35
C ASP A 68 -6.23 -9.55 -8.48
N ARG A 69 -5.40 -8.91 -9.31
CA ARG A 69 -5.87 -8.11 -10.45
C ARG A 69 -6.64 -8.94 -11.48
N LYS A 70 -6.20 -10.18 -11.73
CA LYS A 70 -6.94 -11.13 -12.57
C LYS A 70 -8.30 -11.51 -11.98
N LEU A 71 -8.42 -11.55 -10.66
CA LEU A 71 -9.65 -11.95 -9.97
C LEU A 71 -10.62 -10.77 -9.82
N ASN A 72 -10.09 -9.57 -9.57
CA ASN A 72 -10.87 -8.35 -9.30
C ASN A 72 -11.12 -7.47 -10.53
N GLY A 73 -10.60 -7.84 -11.71
CA GLY A 73 -10.98 -7.23 -12.99
C GLY A 73 -10.71 -5.73 -13.10
N LEU A 74 -9.64 -5.24 -12.46
CA LEU A 74 -9.10 -3.88 -12.65
C LEU A 74 -8.39 -3.74 -14.00
#